data_AF-A0A376VPN4-F1
#
_entry.id   AF-A0A376VPN4-F1
#
_cell.length_a   1.000
_cell.length_b   1.000
_cell.length_c   1.000
_cell.angle_alpha   90.00
_cell.angle_beta   90.00
_cell.angle_gamma   90.00
#
_symmetry.space_group_name_H-M   'P 1'
#
loop_
_entity.id
_entity.type
_entity.pdbx_description
1 polymer ?
#
loop_
_entity_poly.entity_id
_entity_poly.type
_entity_poly.pdbx_seq_one_letter_code
_entity_poly.pdbx_strand_id
1 'polypeptide(L)'
;MANPLYQKHIISINDLSRDDLNLVLATAAKLKANPQPELLKHKVIASCFFEASTRTRLSFETSMHRLGASVVGFSDSANTSLGKKGETLADTISVISTYVDAIVMRHPQEGAARLATEFSGNVPVLNAGDGSNQHPTQTLLDLFTIQETQGRLDNLPRRNGW
;
A
#
# COMPACT_ATOMS: atom_id res chain seq x y z
N MET A 1 5.72 -15.40 -18.29
CA MET A 1 5.40 -13.96 -18.37
C MET A 1 5.32 -13.42 -16.96
N ALA A 2 5.89 -12.25 -16.68
CA ALA A 2 5.79 -11.67 -15.34
C ALA A 2 4.34 -11.25 -15.05
N ASN A 3 3.94 -11.31 -13.78
CA ASN A 3 2.71 -10.72 -13.28
C ASN A 3 2.60 -9.24 -13.72
N PRO A 4 1.45 -8.75 -14.24
CA PRO A 4 1.26 -7.35 -14.67
C PRO A 4 1.65 -6.30 -13.61
N LEU A 5 1.45 -6.62 -12.33
CA LEU A 5 1.74 -5.72 -11.20
C LEU A 5 3.13 -5.92 -10.57
N TYR A 6 3.99 -6.76 -11.15
CA TYR A 6 5.34 -6.96 -10.64
C TYR A 6 6.16 -5.66 -10.75
N GLN A 7 6.76 -5.23 -9.62
CA GLN A 7 7.54 -4.00 -9.50
C GLN A 7 6.79 -2.71 -9.89
N LYS A 8 5.46 -2.70 -9.75
CA LYS A 8 4.65 -1.50 -9.97
C LYS A 8 4.41 -0.75 -8.66
N HIS A 9 4.42 0.58 -8.74
CA HIS A 9 3.89 1.43 -7.68
C HIS A 9 2.36 1.31 -7.65
N ILE A 10 1.77 1.40 -6.46
CA ILE A 10 0.31 1.41 -6.26
C ILE A 10 -0.05 2.75 -5.61
N ILE A 11 -0.34 3.76 -6.44
CA ILE A 11 -0.49 5.15 -5.98
C ILE A 11 -1.94 5.61 -6.00
N SER A 12 -2.66 5.39 -7.11
CA SER A 12 -4.06 5.75 -7.26
C SER A 12 -4.87 4.57 -7.82
N ILE A 13 -6.14 4.49 -7.46
CA ILE A 13 -7.08 3.53 -8.09
C ILE A 13 -7.23 3.81 -9.58
N ASN A 14 -7.11 5.07 -9.99
CA ASN A 14 -7.22 5.46 -11.40
C ASN A 14 -6.07 4.93 -12.27
N ASP A 15 -4.96 4.50 -11.65
CA ASP A 15 -3.84 3.87 -12.35
C ASP A 15 -4.09 2.38 -12.64
N LEU A 16 -5.11 1.78 -12.02
CA LEU A 16 -5.38 0.33 -12.10
C LEU A 16 -6.51 0.05 -13.08
N SER A 17 -6.26 -0.86 -14.02
CA SER A 17 -7.29 -1.37 -14.90
C SER A 17 -8.24 -2.31 -14.14
N ARG A 18 -9.41 -2.60 -14.74
CA ARG A 18 -10.32 -3.62 -14.21
C ARG A 18 -9.64 -4.98 -14.04
N ASP A 19 -8.73 -5.34 -14.94
CA ASP A 19 -8.00 -6.60 -14.87
C ASP A 19 -6.99 -6.61 -13.72
N ASP A 20 -6.34 -5.47 -13.44
CA ASP A 20 -5.46 -5.32 -12.28
C ASP A 20 -6.25 -5.46 -10.97
N LEU A 21 -7.43 -4.83 -10.89
CA LEU A 21 -8.32 -4.97 -9.73
C LEU A 21 -8.73 -6.44 -9.54
N ASN A 22 -9.21 -7.09 -10.60
CA ASN A 22 -9.60 -8.51 -10.55
C ASN A 22 -8.43 -9.42 -10.13
N LEU A 23 -7.22 -9.14 -10.62
CA LEU A 23 -6.01 -9.87 -10.26
C LEU A 23 -5.70 -9.75 -8.76
N VAL A 24 -5.79 -8.54 -8.19
CA VAL A 24 -5.58 -8.33 -6.76
C VAL A 24 -6.64 -9.07 -5.94
N LEU A 25 -7.92 -8.96 -6.31
CA LEU A 25 -9.01 -9.63 -5.59
C LEU A 25 -8.91 -11.16 -5.64
N ALA A 26 -8.61 -11.72 -6.81
CA ALA A 26 -8.38 -13.15 -6.97
C ALA A 26 -7.18 -13.64 -6.15
N THR A 27 -6.12 -12.83 -6.06
CA THR A 27 -4.93 -13.14 -5.24
C THR A 27 -5.26 -13.09 -3.75
N ALA A 28 -6.02 -12.08 -3.31
CA ALA A 28 -6.49 -11.97 -1.93
C ALA A 28 -7.34 -13.19 -1.52
N ALA A 29 -8.27 -13.64 -2.37
CA ALA A 29 -9.07 -14.84 -2.13
C ALA A 29 -8.20 -16.10 -1.98
N LYS A 30 -7.21 -16.26 -2.86
CA LYS A 30 -6.27 -17.40 -2.81
C LYS A 30 -5.46 -17.42 -1.51
N LEU A 31 -4.90 -16.28 -1.11
CA LEU A 31 -4.09 -16.17 0.12
C LEU A 31 -4.94 -16.31 1.39
N LYS A 32 -6.19 -15.84 1.38
CA LYS A 32 -7.14 -16.05 2.47
C LYS A 32 -7.47 -17.54 2.65
N ALA A 33 -7.69 -18.25 1.55
CA ALA A 33 -8.01 -19.69 1.58
C ALA A 33 -6.79 -20.56 1.89
N ASN A 34 -5.62 -20.23 1.34
CA ASN A 34 -4.38 -20.99 1.48
C ASN A 34 -3.23 -20.03 1.80
N PRO A 35 -2.97 -19.77 3.09
CA PRO A 35 -1.91 -18.86 3.53
C PRO A 35 -0.53 -19.32 3.03
N GLN A 36 0.31 -18.36 2.63
CA GLN A 36 1.70 -18.60 2.23
C GLN A 36 2.66 -17.81 3.11
N PRO A 37 3.03 -18.33 4.29
CA PRO A 37 3.73 -17.58 5.33
C PRO A 37 5.19 -17.23 5.00
N GLU A 38 5.77 -17.82 3.96
CA GLU A 38 7.16 -17.59 3.57
C GLU A 38 7.27 -16.94 2.17
N LEU A 39 6.15 -16.46 1.61
CA LEU A 39 6.10 -15.93 0.24
C LEU A 39 7.03 -14.72 0.04
N LEU A 40 7.20 -13.90 1.08
CA LEU A 40 8.07 -12.74 1.13
C LEU A 40 9.24 -12.94 2.10
N LYS A 41 9.65 -14.19 2.33
CA LYS A 41 10.84 -14.47 3.15
C LYS A 41 12.05 -13.71 2.59
N HIS A 42 12.85 -13.15 3.49
CA HIS A 42 14.02 -12.32 3.19
C HIS A 42 13.71 -10.95 2.56
N LYS A 43 12.43 -10.54 2.52
CA LYS A 43 12.05 -9.19 2.13
C LYS A 43 11.96 -8.28 3.34
N VAL A 44 12.46 -7.06 3.19
CA VAL A 44 12.33 -5.98 4.17
C VAL A 44 11.43 -4.91 3.57
N ILE A 45 10.34 -4.55 4.26
CA ILE A 45 9.40 -3.54 3.79
C ILE A 45 9.38 -2.38 4.78
N ALA A 46 9.50 -1.16 4.26
CA ALA A 46 9.34 0.04 5.07
C ALA A 46 7.86 0.36 5.31
N SER A 47 7.48 0.58 6.56
CA SER A 47 6.18 1.07 7.02
C SER A 47 6.36 2.52 7.51
N CYS A 48 6.20 3.49 6.61
CA CYS A 48 6.51 4.92 6.83
C CYS A 48 5.23 5.75 6.98
N PHE A 49 4.79 5.98 8.22
CA PHE A 49 3.59 6.75 8.51
C PHE A 49 3.99 8.14 9.01
N PHE A 50 3.88 9.14 8.13
CA PHE A 50 4.12 10.56 8.43
C PHE A 50 2.87 11.23 9.04
N GLU A 51 1.71 10.59 8.94
CA GLU A 51 0.51 10.89 9.72
C GLU A 51 0.00 9.64 10.45
N ALA A 52 -0.60 9.84 11.62
CA ALA A 52 -1.05 8.74 12.46
C ALA A 52 -2.24 7.99 11.83
N SER A 53 -2.10 6.67 11.66
CA SER A 53 -3.22 5.78 11.34
C SER A 53 -3.01 4.38 11.89
N THR A 54 -3.68 4.07 13.00
CA THR A 54 -3.52 2.78 13.69
C THR A 54 -4.02 1.62 12.84
N ARG A 55 -5.22 1.71 12.26
CA ARG A 55 -5.82 0.60 11.51
C ARG A 55 -5.02 0.28 10.25
N THR A 56 -4.74 1.29 9.43
CA THR A 56 -4.03 1.12 8.16
C THR A 56 -2.62 0.56 8.41
N ARG A 57 -1.88 1.11 9.38
CA ARG A 57 -0.54 0.64 9.71
C ARG A 57 -0.56 -0.81 10.19
N LEU A 58 -1.37 -1.12 11.20
CA LEU A 58 -1.42 -2.47 11.76
C LEU A 58 -1.87 -3.51 10.73
N SER A 59 -2.82 -3.18 9.85
CA SER A 59 -3.23 -4.10 8.79
C SER A 59 -2.09 -4.39 7.81
N PHE A 60 -1.36 -3.36 7.37
CA PHE A 60 -0.22 -3.53 6.46
C PHE A 60 0.89 -4.34 7.09
N GLU A 61 1.34 -3.98 8.30
CA GLU A 61 2.42 -4.68 9.00
C GLU A 61 2.05 -6.14 9.29
N THR A 62 0.80 -6.39 9.70
CA THR A 62 0.30 -7.75 9.89
C THR A 62 0.35 -8.55 8.59
N SER A 63 -0.08 -7.97 7.46
CA SER A 63 0.01 -8.63 6.15
C SER A 63 1.44 -8.96 5.75
N MET A 64 2.39 -8.05 6.00
CA MET A 64 3.82 -8.29 5.75
C MET A 64 4.34 -9.46 6.57
N HIS A 65 4.08 -9.48 7.87
CA HIS A 65 4.47 -10.58 8.75
C HIS A 65 3.80 -11.91 8.40
N ARG A 66 2.51 -11.88 8.04
CA ARG A 66 1.75 -13.06 7.60
C ARG A 66 2.29 -13.68 6.30
N LEU A 67 3.07 -12.92 5.52
CA LEU A 67 3.75 -13.38 4.31
C LEU A 67 5.25 -13.63 4.53
N GLY A 68 5.77 -13.44 5.75
CA GLY A 68 7.16 -13.76 6.11
C GLY A 68 8.17 -12.63 5.90
N ALA A 69 7.69 -11.41 5.63
CA ALA A 69 8.56 -10.25 5.50
C ALA A 69 8.95 -9.64 6.85
N SER A 70 10.12 -9.01 6.90
CA SER A 70 10.54 -8.13 7.99
C SER A 70 10.02 -6.71 7.74
N VAL A 71 9.71 -6.00 8.83
CA VAL A 71 9.17 -4.63 8.77
C VAL A 71 10.09 -3.69 9.53
N VAL A 72 10.40 -2.55 8.92
CA VAL A 72 11.10 -1.43 9.54
C VAL A 72 10.31 -0.15 9.28
N GLY A 73 10.48 0.91 10.07
CA GLY A 73 9.82 2.18 9.79
C GLY A 73 9.46 2.96 11.05
N PHE A 74 8.45 3.82 10.92
CA PHE A 74 8.01 4.73 11.98
C PHE A 74 6.52 5.05 11.84
N SER A 75 5.89 5.31 12.97
CA SER A 75 4.46 5.64 13.05
C SER A 75 4.15 7.13 13.10
N ASP A 76 5.18 7.97 13.21
CA ASP A 76 5.10 9.43 13.22
C ASP A 76 6.45 10.02 12.76
N SER A 77 6.38 11.09 11.97
CA SER A 77 7.52 11.90 11.53
C SER A 77 8.17 12.71 12.64
N ALA A 78 7.51 12.91 13.79
CA ALA A 78 7.99 13.78 14.88
C ALA A 78 9.40 13.47 15.39
N ASN A 79 9.86 12.21 15.27
CA ASN A 79 11.20 11.77 15.68
C ASN A 79 12.16 11.50 14.53
N THR A 80 11.77 11.81 13.29
CA THR A 80 12.59 11.65 12.09
C THR A 80 13.42 12.90 11.79
N SER A 81 14.47 12.76 10.98
CA SER A 81 15.23 13.92 10.49
C SER A 81 14.37 14.86 9.65
N LEU A 82 13.35 14.37 8.96
CA LEU A 82 12.34 15.19 8.28
C LEU A 82 11.60 16.11 9.27
N GLY A 83 11.09 15.56 10.37
CA GLY A 83 10.36 16.33 11.39
C GLY A 83 11.23 17.24 12.27
N LYS A 84 12.53 16.91 12.46
CA LYS A 84 13.41 17.62 13.40
C LYS A 84 14.51 18.48 12.77
N LYS A 85 14.95 18.13 11.57
CA LYS A 85 16.15 18.69 10.92
C LYS A 85 15.86 19.30 9.54
N GLY A 86 14.59 19.31 9.12
CA GLY A 86 14.19 19.89 7.83
C GLY A 86 14.65 19.10 6.62
N GLU A 87 14.90 17.80 6.77
CA GLU A 87 15.15 16.90 5.64
C GLU A 87 13.91 16.84 4.72
N THR A 88 14.11 16.84 3.40
CA THR A 88 12.98 16.80 2.46
C THR A 88 12.42 15.38 2.35
N LEU A 89 11.14 15.24 1.97
CA LEU A 89 10.55 13.93 1.71
C LEU A 89 11.33 13.18 0.61
N ALA A 90 11.83 13.89 -0.40
CA ALA A 90 12.63 13.32 -1.47
C ALA A 90 13.95 12.70 -0.95
N ASP A 91 14.67 13.40 -0.08
CA ASP A 91 15.90 12.89 0.53
C ASP A 91 15.61 11.67 1.40
N THR A 92 14.57 11.75 2.25
CA THR A 92 14.14 10.64 3.10
C THR A 92 13.81 9.39 2.28
N ILE A 93 13.04 9.52 1.19
CA ILE A 93 12.68 8.38 0.32
C ILE A 93 13.91 7.84 -0.41
N SER A 94 14.78 8.72 -0.91
CA SER A 94 16.03 8.32 -1.58
C SER A 94 16.88 7.44 -0.68
N VAL A 95 17.05 7.84 0.60
CA VAL A 95 17.80 7.05 1.58
C VAL A 95 17.10 5.73 1.91
N ILE A 96 15.81 5.77 2.27
CA ILE A 96 15.06 4.57 2.69
C ILE A 96 15.03 3.52 1.57
N SER A 97 14.87 3.95 0.31
CA SER A 97 14.83 3.06 -0.85
C SER A 97 16.11 2.23 -1.05
N THR A 98 17.25 2.66 -0.48
CA THR A 98 18.48 1.87 -0.53
C THR A 98 18.50 0.68 0.45
N TYR A 99 17.57 0.63 1.41
CA TYR A 99 17.56 -0.36 2.49
C TYR A 99 16.50 -1.44 2.33
N VAL A 100 15.43 -1.18 1.57
CA VAL A 100 14.20 -1.99 1.59
C VAL A 100 13.77 -2.44 0.21
N ASP A 101 12.99 -3.50 0.15
CA ASP A 101 12.43 -4.05 -1.09
C ASP A 101 11.15 -3.34 -1.52
N ALA A 102 10.44 -2.67 -0.60
CA ALA A 102 9.24 -1.88 -0.88
C ALA A 102 9.02 -0.82 0.20
N ILE A 103 8.29 0.24 -0.14
CA ILE A 103 7.89 1.30 0.78
C ILE A 103 6.36 1.38 0.82
N VAL A 104 5.77 1.13 1.98
CA VAL A 104 4.39 1.52 2.28
C VAL A 104 4.45 2.86 3.00
N MET A 105 3.79 3.88 2.46
CA MET A 105 3.81 5.20 3.07
C MET A 105 2.44 5.83 3.18
N ARG A 106 2.27 6.61 4.26
CA ARG A 106 1.10 7.44 4.50
C ARG A 106 1.55 8.86 4.85
N HIS A 107 0.97 9.87 4.22
CA HIS A 107 1.43 11.25 4.36
C HIS A 107 0.25 12.24 4.37
N PRO A 108 0.31 13.34 5.13
CA PRO A 108 -0.80 14.31 5.21
C PRO A 108 -0.97 15.17 3.96
N GLN A 109 0.08 15.31 3.15
CA GLN A 109 0.03 16.07 1.89
C GLN A 109 -0.38 15.17 0.72
N GLU A 110 -1.30 15.68 -0.09
CA GLU A 110 -1.73 15.07 -1.35
C GLU A 110 -0.57 15.01 -2.35
N GLY A 111 -0.50 13.91 -3.10
CA GLY A 111 0.55 13.70 -4.09
C GLY A 111 1.89 13.23 -3.51
N ALA A 112 2.05 13.18 -2.19
CA ALA A 112 3.31 12.76 -1.56
C ALA A 112 3.74 11.34 -1.95
N ALA A 113 2.78 10.41 -2.08
CA ALA A 113 3.08 9.05 -2.55
C ALA A 113 3.52 9.04 -4.02
N ARG A 114 2.98 9.93 -4.87
CA ARG A 114 3.42 10.08 -6.26
C ARG A 114 4.83 10.66 -6.31
N LEU A 115 5.10 11.72 -5.56
CA LEU A 115 6.43 12.32 -5.45
C LEU A 115 7.46 11.28 -5.03
N ALA A 116 7.15 10.44 -4.05
CA ALA A 116 8.05 9.38 -3.59
C ALA A 116 8.48 8.42 -4.72
N THR A 117 7.62 8.16 -5.71
CA THR A 117 7.98 7.29 -6.85
C THR A 117 9.10 7.86 -7.71
N GLU A 118 9.28 9.18 -7.72
CA GLU A 118 10.33 9.86 -8.49
C GLU A 118 11.71 9.68 -7.84
N PHE A 119 11.75 9.34 -6.55
CA PHE A 119 12.98 9.22 -5.75
C PHE A 119 13.23 7.80 -5.22
N SER A 120 12.30 6.86 -5.38
CA SER A 120 12.43 5.48 -4.88
C SER A 120 13.24 4.55 -5.80
N GLY A 121 13.69 5.03 -6.96
CA GLY A 121 14.36 4.20 -7.96
C GLY A 121 13.50 3.00 -8.38
N ASN A 122 14.05 1.79 -8.26
CA ASN A 122 13.36 0.55 -8.59
C ASN A 122 12.50 -0.02 -7.44
N VAL A 123 12.44 0.66 -6.28
CA VAL A 123 11.69 0.18 -5.12
C VAL A 123 10.22 0.58 -5.24
N PRO A 124 9.27 -0.37 -5.22
CA PRO A 124 7.85 -0.05 -5.29
C PRO A 124 7.39 0.77 -4.09
N VAL A 125 6.50 1.72 -4.37
CA VAL A 125 5.85 2.58 -3.38
C VAL A 125 4.37 2.25 -3.39
N LEU A 126 3.82 1.97 -2.21
CA LEU A 126 2.41 1.69 -2.00
C LEU A 126 1.80 2.81 -1.16
N ASN A 127 0.80 3.48 -1.72
CA ASN A 127 0.09 4.56 -1.07
C ASN A 127 -0.91 4.02 -0.02
N ALA A 128 -0.62 4.28 1.25
CA ALA A 128 -1.49 3.98 2.38
C ALA A 128 -2.35 5.19 2.82
N GLY A 129 -2.37 6.24 2.01
CA GLY A 129 -3.11 7.50 2.21
C GLY A 129 -2.20 8.71 1.94
N ASP A 130 -2.60 9.59 1.02
CA ASP A 130 -1.93 10.87 0.77
C ASP A 130 -2.92 12.04 0.91
N GLY A 131 -3.06 12.57 2.11
CA GLY A 131 -4.02 13.63 2.43
C GLY A 131 -5.46 13.22 2.09
N SER A 132 -6.19 14.10 1.38
CA SER A 132 -7.56 13.82 0.92
C SER A 132 -7.64 13.22 -0.49
N ASN A 133 -6.50 12.89 -1.10
CA ASN A 133 -6.42 12.47 -2.49
C ASN A 133 -6.77 10.99 -2.70
N GLN A 134 -5.91 10.05 -2.31
CA GLN A 134 -6.10 8.62 -2.61
C GLN A 134 -5.81 7.72 -1.41
N HIS A 135 -6.56 6.62 -1.33
CA HIS A 135 -6.29 5.51 -0.41
C HIS A 135 -6.59 4.17 -1.12
N PRO A 136 -5.76 3.74 -2.09
CA PRO A 136 -6.11 2.64 -2.99
C PRO A 136 -6.36 1.31 -2.28
N THR A 137 -5.62 1.00 -1.21
CA THR A 137 -5.84 -0.24 -0.47
C THR A 137 -7.15 -0.28 0.30
N GLN A 138 -7.73 0.88 0.66
CA GLN A 138 -9.09 0.95 1.22
C GLN A 138 -10.12 0.58 0.15
N THR A 139 -10.01 1.13 -1.06
CA THR A 139 -10.90 0.75 -2.16
C THR A 139 -10.77 -0.74 -2.51
N LEU A 140 -9.54 -1.29 -2.53
CA LEU A 140 -9.32 -2.71 -2.81
C LEU A 140 -9.98 -3.62 -1.76
N LEU A 141 -9.90 -3.28 -0.47
CA LEU A 141 -10.54 -4.08 0.59
C LEU A 141 -12.07 -3.97 0.53
N ASP A 142 -12.61 -2.80 0.18
CA ASP A 142 -14.04 -2.58 0.04
C ASP A 142 -14.59 -3.42 -1.13
N LEU A 143 -13.90 -3.39 -2.28
CA LEU A 143 -14.23 -4.24 -3.43
C LEU A 143 -14.17 -5.73 -3.07
N PHE A 144 -13.14 -6.16 -2.35
CA PHE A 144 -13.03 -7.56 -1.90
C PHE A 144 -14.21 -7.96 -1.03
N THR A 145 -14.59 -7.10 -0.09
CA THR A 145 -15.71 -7.35 0.84
C THR A 145 -17.04 -7.41 0.10
N ILE A 146 -17.26 -6.51 -0.86
CA ILE A 146 -18.46 -6.54 -1.72
C ILE A 146 -18.49 -7.82 -2.56
N GLN A 147 -17.39 -8.18 -3.21
CA GLN A 147 -17.31 -9.40 -4.02
C GLN A 147 -17.56 -10.65 -3.18
N GLU A 148 -17.00 -10.73 -1.98
CA GLU A 148 -17.18 -11.86 -1.07
C GLU A 148 -18.62 -12.00 -0.58
N THR A 149 -19.28 -10.89 -0.25
CA THR A 149 -20.64 -10.91 0.30
C THR A 149 -21.73 -10.99 -0.77
N GLN A 150 -21.47 -10.49 -1.97
CA GLN A 150 -22.47 -10.41 -3.07
C GLN A 150 -22.21 -11.41 -4.21
N GLY A 151 -21.04 -12.06 -4.23
CA GLY A 151 -20.59 -12.97 -5.28
C GLY A 151 -20.25 -12.29 -6.62
N ARG A 152 -20.37 -10.96 -6.70
CA ARG A 152 -20.15 -10.16 -7.93
C ARG A 152 -19.83 -8.70 -7.61
N LEU A 153 -19.28 -7.98 -8.58
CA LEU A 153 -19.04 -6.53 -8.51
C LEU A 153 -19.90 -5.71 -9.48
N ASP A 154 -20.50 -6.36 -10.47
CA ASP A 154 -21.37 -5.73 -11.45
C ASP A 154 -22.85 -5.98 -11.11
N ASN A 155 -23.74 -5.11 -11.59
CA ASN A 155 -25.19 -5.21 -11.34
C ASN A 155 -25.54 -5.35 -9.84
N LEU A 156 -24.80 -4.59 -9.02
CA LEU A 156 -25.13 -4.44 -7.61
C LEU A 156 -26.40 -3.58 -7.49
N PRO A 157 -27.31 -3.91 -6.56
CA PRO A 157 -28.52 -3.13 -6.37
C PRO A 157 -28.10 -1.70 -6.03
N ARG A 158 -28.55 -0.74 -6.84
CA ARG A 158 -28.47 0.67 -6.44
C ARG A 158 -29.32 0.81 -5.20
N ARG A 159 -28.74 1.33 -4.12
CA ARG A 159 -29.52 1.73 -2.96
C ARG A 159 -30.45 2.86 -3.43
N ASN A 160 -31.75 2.59 -3.55
CA ASN A 160 -32.73 3.65 -3.78
C ASN A 160 -32.71 4.55 -2.55
N GLY A 161 -32.25 5.79 -2.73
CA GLY A 161 -32.24 6.81 -1.67
C GLY A 161 -30.83 7.27 -1.27
N TRP A 162 -30.19 8.04 -2.15
CA TRP A 162 -29.54 9.33 -1.89
C TRP A 162 -29.69 10.16 -3.16
#